data_AF-V5EST6-F1
#
_entry.id   AF-V5EST6-F1
#
_cell.length_a   1.000
_cell.length_b   1.000
_cell.length_c   1.000
_cell.angle_alpha   90.00
_cell.angle_beta   90.00
_cell.angle_gamma   90.00
#
_symmetry.space_group_name_H-M   'P 1'
#
loop_
_entity.id
_entity.type
_entity.pdbx_description
1 polymer ?
#
loop_
_entity_poly.entity_id
_entity_poly.type
_entity_poly.pdbx_seq_one_letter_code
_entity_poly.pdbx_strand_id
1 'polypeptide(L)' 'MAFFGFRAYPTPLLKPMWPFFVAAGVVFYGVNKLQDMAVSTEEASKDPRNPYAFIVFDSLLKGFTRFHN' A
#
# COMPACT_ATOMS: atom_id res chain seq x y z
N MET A 1 1.50 -27.65 32.11
CA MET A 1 1.41 -28.71 31.10
C MET A 1 1.42 -28.09 29.71
N ALA A 2 2.60 -27.92 29.08
CA ALA A 2 2.67 -27.71 27.63
C ALA A 2 2.94 -29.10 27.01
N PHE A 3 1.87 -29.90 26.86
CA PHE A 3 1.97 -31.32 26.49
C PHE A 3 2.33 -31.54 25.01
N PHE A 4 2.23 -30.50 24.18
CA PHE A 4 2.81 -30.47 22.85
C PHE A 4 3.68 -29.22 22.77
N GLY A 5 5.01 -29.40 22.66
CA GLY A 5 5.91 -28.30 22.31
C GLY A 5 5.45 -27.60 21.02
N PHE A 6 5.93 -26.39 20.76
CA PHE A 6 5.57 -25.58 19.58
C PHE A 6 5.95 -26.25 18.24
N ARG A 7 5.25 -27.31 17.88
CA ARG A 7 5.35 -28.03 16.63
C ARG A 7 4.35 -27.39 15.67
N ALA A 8 4.82 -26.92 14.53
CA ALA A 8 3.94 -26.48 13.45
C ALA A 8 3.22 -27.71 12.88
N TYR A 9 1.90 -27.77 13.07
CA TYR A 9 1.05 -28.79 12.46
C TYR A 9 0.50 -28.24 11.12
N PRO A 10 0.47 -29.04 10.05
CA PRO A 10 -0.04 -28.60 8.75
C PRO A 10 -1.57 -28.46 8.79
N THR A 11 -2.05 -27.35 9.33
CA THR A 11 -3.47 -27.01 9.32
C THR A 11 -3.83 -26.31 8.00
N PRO A 12 -4.95 -26.67 7.35
CA PRO A 12 -5.36 -26.06 6.10
C PRO A 12 -5.89 -24.64 6.35
N LEU A 13 -5.00 -23.65 6.43
CA LEU A 13 -5.35 -22.23 6.60
C LEU A 13 -5.84 -21.58 5.30
N LEU A 14 -5.18 -21.89 4.17
CA LEU A 14 -5.47 -21.20 2.91
C LEU A 14 -6.89 -21.46 2.38
N LYS A 15 -7.38 -22.70 2.51
CA LYS A 15 -8.70 -23.14 1.99
C LYS A 15 -9.89 -22.38 2.58
N PRO A 16 -10.00 -22.18 3.90
CA PRO A 16 -11.07 -21.36 4.48
C PRO A 16 -10.76 -19.86 4.42
N MET A 17 -9.48 -19.44 4.42
CA MET A 17 -9.13 -18.02 4.55
C MET A 17 -9.08 -17.25 3.23
N TRP A 18 -9.07 -17.92 2.07
CA TRP A 18 -8.96 -17.25 0.77
C TRP A 18 -9.95 -16.10 0.51
N PRO A 19 -11.26 -16.11 0.90
CA PRO A 19 -12.13 -14.96 0.67
C PRO A 19 -11.68 -13.73 1.46
N PHE A 20 -11.08 -13.90 2.65
CA PHE A 20 -10.57 -12.79 3.45
C PHE A 20 -9.32 -12.17 2.84
N PHE A 21 -8.43 -13.00 2.27
CA PHE A 21 -7.27 -12.49 1.54
C PHE A 21 -7.70 -11.73 0.28
N VAL A 22 -8.69 -12.24 -0.46
CA VAL A 22 -9.25 -11.54 -1.62
C VAL A 22 -9.89 -10.21 -1.19
N ALA A 23 -10.72 -10.21 -0.16
CA ALA A 23 -11.34 -9.00 0.36
C ALA A 23 -10.30 -7.97 0.82
N ALA A 24 -9.25 -8.41 1.53
CA ALA A 24 -8.15 -7.54 1.92
C ALA A 24 -7.43 -6.93 0.72
N GLY A 25 -7.20 -7.71 -0.34
CA GLY A 25 -6.64 -7.20 -1.60
C GLY A 25 -7.52 -6.14 -2.26
N VAL A 26 -8.84 -6.39 -2.31
CA VAL A 26 -9.82 -5.42 -2.87
C VAL A 26 -9.85 -4.13 -2.06
N VAL A 27 -9.95 -4.23 -0.74
CA VAL A 27 -9.97 -3.05 0.15
C VAL A 27 -8.66 -2.29 0.06
N PHE A 28 -7.52 -2.99 0.06
CA PHE A 28 -6.22 -2.36 -0.09
C PHE A 28 -6.13 -1.58 -1.40
N TYR A 29 -6.54 -2.16 -2.54
CA TYR A 29 -6.56 -1.46 -3.81
C TYR A 29 -7.49 -0.23 -3.78
N GLY A 30 -8.71 -0.38 -3.27
CA GLY A 30 -9.68 0.72 -3.17
C GLY A 30 -9.17 1.86 -2.28
N VAL A 31 -8.63 1.55 -1.11
CA VAL A 31 -8.12 2.52 -0.15
C VAL A 31 -6.86 3.23 -0.67
N ASN A 32 -6.00 2.55 -1.42
CA ASN A 32 -4.87 3.23 -2.09
C ASN A 32 -5.36 4.24 -3.12
N LYS A 33 -6.34 3.89 -3.97
CA LYS A 33 -6.91 4.83 -4.94
C LYS A 33 -7.61 6.02 -4.29
N LEU A 34 -8.32 5.79 -3.20
CA LEU A 34 -8.96 6.87 -2.45
C LEU A 34 -7.93 7.78 -1.78
N GLN A 35 -6.82 7.24 -1.29
CA GLN A 35 -5.72 8.03 -0.75
C GLN A 35 -5.04 8.89 -1.81
N ASP A 36 -4.76 8.34 -3.00
CA ASP A 36 -4.20 9.11 -4.13
C ASP A 36 -5.06 10.36 -4.44
N MET A 37 -6.39 10.20 -4.41
CA MET A 37 -7.33 11.30 -4.63
C MET A 37 -7.41 12.27 -3.45
N ALA A 38 -7.44 11.78 -2.21
CA ALA A 38 -7.53 12.62 -1.02
C ALA A 38 -6.29 13.52 -0.87
N VAL A 39 -5.11 12.98 -1.19
CA VAL A 39 -3.82 13.63 -1.00
C VAL A 39 -3.50 14.62 -2.14
N SER A 40 -4.13 14.48 -3.31
CA SER A 40 -4.00 15.39 -4.45
C SER A 40 -4.90 16.64 -4.36
N THR A 41 -5.66 16.80 -3.27
CA THR A 41 -6.44 18.02 -3.03
C THR A 41 -5.55 19.22 -2.72
N GLU A 42 -6.02 20.42 -3.07
CA GLU A 42 -5.28 21.68 -2.88
C GLU A 42 -4.95 21.99 -1.41
N GLU A 43 -5.75 21.44 -0.49
CA GLU A 43 -5.60 21.61 0.95
C GLU A 43 -4.58 20.64 1.53
N ALA A 44 -4.59 19.37 1.09
CA ALA A 44 -3.61 18.36 1.49
C ALA A 44 -2.22 18.59 0.86
N SER A 45 -2.14 19.31 -0.25
CA SER A 45 -0.88 19.70 -0.90
C SER A 45 -0.09 20.76 -0.12
N LYS A 46 -0.75 21.49 0.79
CA LYS A 46 -0.14 22.53 1.63
C LYS A 46 0.46 21.98 2.92
N ASP A 47 0.18 20.72 3.27
CA ASP A 47 0.77 20.09 4.44
C ASP A 47 2.20 19.61 4.13
N PRO A 48 3.25 20.11 4.83
CA PRO A 48 4.63 19.72 4.61
C PRO A 48 4.93 18.25 4.92
N ARG A 49 4.01 17.53 5.57
CA ARG A 49 4.15 16.10 5.89
C ARG A 49 3.68 15.18 4.78
N ASN A 50 3.13 15.72 3.70
CA ASN A 50 2.61 14.93 2.60
C ASN A 50 3.75 14.30 1.77
N PRO A 51 3.95 12.96 1.80
CA PRO A 51 5.03 12.31 1.07
C PRO A 51 4.78 12.26 -0.45
N TYR A 52 3.54 12.46 -0.92
CA TYR A 52 3.22 12.45 -2.35
C TYR A 52 3.79 13.66 -3.10
N ALA A 53 3.95 14.81 -2.44
CA ALA A 53 4.59 15.99 -3.04
C ALA A 53 6.04 15.68 -3.46
N PHE A 54 6.76 14.91 -2.64
CA PHE A 54 8.14 14.50 -2.92
C PHE A 54 8.23 13.47 -4.05
N ILE A 55 7.34 12.48 -4.08
CA ILE A 55 7.34 11.41 -5.10
C ILE A 55 6.97 11.95 -6.49
N VAL A 56 6.00 12.84 -6.57
CA VAL A 56 5.59 13.48 -7.85
C VAL A 56 6.70 14.40 -8.36
N PHE A 57 7.31 15.22 -7.49
CA PHE A 57 8.42 16.11 -7.85
C PHE A 57 9.65 15.32 -8.33
N ASP A 58 10.02 14.22 -7.66
CA ASP A 58 11.13 13.36 -8.06
C ASP A 58 10.86 12.68 -9.42
N SER A 59 9.62 12.26 -9.67
CA SER A 59 9.20 11.72 -10.97
C SER A 59 9.26 12.77 -12.08
N LEU A 60 8.89 14.03 -11.78
CA LEU A 60 8.99 15.15 -12.70
C LEU A 60 10.44 15.52 -13.02
N LEU A 61 11.32 15.55 -12.01
CA LEU A 61 12.75 15.81 -12.19
C LEU A 61 13.43 14.68 -12.99
N LYS A 62 13.12 13.42 -12.70
CA LYS A 62 13.62 12.27 -13.47
C LYS A 62 13.10 12.25 -14.90
N GLY A 63 11.86 12.69 -15.13
CA GLY A 63 11.30 12.87 -16.46
C GLY A 63 12.01 14.00 -17.22
N PHE A 64 12.12 15.18 -16.62
CA PHE A 64 12.78 16.34 -17.20
C PHE A 64 14.24 16.08 -17.56
N THR A 65 15.00 15.44 -16.67
CA THR A 65 16.40 15.08 -16.92
C THR A 65 16.58 14.03 -18.02
N ARG A 66 15.58 13.17 -18.25
CA ARG A 66 15.58 12.25 -19.42
C ARG A 66 15.26 12.92 -20.74
N PHE A 67 14.55 14.05 -20.75
CA PHE A 67 14.26 14.79 -21.99
C PHE A 67 15.40 15.76 -22.39
N HIS A 68 16.34 16.02 -21.49
CA HIS A 68 17.44 16.96 -21.70
C HIS A 68 18.75 16.32 -22.21
N ASN A 69 18.79 15.00 -22.40
CA ASN A 69 19.92 14.24 -22.96
C ASN A 69 19.48 13.40 -24.15
#